data_AF-A0A9E2ZE30-F1
#
_entry.id   AF-A0A9E2ZE30-F1
#
_cell.length_a   1.000
_cell.length_b   1.000
_cell.length_c   1.000
_cell.angle_alpha   90.00
_cell.angle_beta   90.00
_cell.angle_gamma   90.00
#
_symmetry.space_group_name_H-M   'P 1'
#
loop_
_entity.id
_entity.type
_entity.pdbx_description
1 polymer ?
#
loop_
_entity_poly.entity_id
_entity_poly.type
_entity_poly.pdbx_seq_one_letter_code
_entity_poly.pdbx_strand_id
1 'polypeptide(L)' 'ITTRLPGRIDPAGTSFASASDLSKALQRAAAAHGEHEARIGREDPDWPDWYAEYMVREQAGEELPS' A
#
# COMPACT_ATOMS: atom_id res chain seq x y z
N ILE A 1 19.11 -26.01 8.36
CA ILE A 1 17.72 -25.68 7.95
C ILE A 1 17.06 -25.06 9.17
N THR A 2 16.85 -23.75 9.18
CA THR A 2 16.20 -23.06 10.31
C THR A 2 14.69 -23.15 10.13
N THR A 3 14.03 -23.87 11.04
CA THR A 3 12.57 -24.02 11.07
C THR A 3 11.93 -22.68 11.43
N ARG A 4 11.08 -22.15 10.54
CA ARG A 4 10.25 -20.97 10.85
C ARG A 4 9.24 -21.34 11.93
N LEU A 5 9.17 -20.56 13.01
CA LEU A 5 8.08 -20.66 13.99
C LEU A 5 6.78 -20.18 13.35
N PRO A 6 5.64 -20.88 13.56
CA PRO A 6 4.35 -20.42 13.11
C PRO A 6 3.86 -19.28 14.02
N GLY A 7 4.26 -18.05 13.70
CA GLY A 7 3.47 -16.87 14.02
C GLY A 7 2.41 -16.75 12.93
N ARG A 8 1.13 -16.83 13.30
CA ARG A 8 0.00 -16.63 12.39
C ARG A 8 0.11 -15.23 11.78
N ILE A 9 0.66 -15.12 10.57
CA ILE A 9 0.38 -13.97 9.70
C ILE A 9 -1.11 -14.15 9.39
N ASP A 10 -1.94 -13.26 9.91
CA ASP A 10 -3.32 -13.20 9.45
C ASP A 10 -3.26 -12.96 7.93
N PRO A 11 -3.86 -13.82 7.09
CA PRO A 11 -3.78 -13.66 5.64
C PRO A 11 -4.44 -12.37 5.15
N ALA A 12 -5.18 -11.64 6.00
CA ALA A 12 -5.70 -10.30 5.71
C ALA A 12 -4.73 -9.16 6.07
N GLY A 13 -3.56 -9.45 6.67
CA GLY A 13 -2.58 -8.45 7.03
C GLY A 13 -1.77 -7.94 5.83
N THR A 14 -1.70 -6.62 5.65
CA THR A 14 -0.72 -5.99 4.75
C THR A 14 0.67 -6.10 5.37
N SER A 15 1.61 -6.77 4.67
CA SER A 15 2.96 -7.02 5.18
C SER A 15 3.99 -6.96 4.07
N PHE A 16 5.16 -6.39 4.38
CA PHE A 16 6.27 -6.24 3.44
C PHE A 16 7.48 -7.02 3.94
N ALA A 17 8.18 -7.68 3.02
CA ALA A 17 9.34 -8.53 3.36
C ALA A 17 10.55 -7.73 3.86
N SER A 18 10.63 -6.44 3.53
CA SER A 18 11.70 -5.55 3.96
C SER A 18 11.26 -4.08 3.97
N ALA A 19 12.02 -3.24 4.68
CA ALA A 19 11.85 -1.79 4.63
C ALA A 19 12.02 -1.21 3.21
N SER A 20 12.89 -1.83 2.40
CA SER A 20 13.08 -1.46 1.00
C SER A 20 11.84 -1.75 0.15
N ASP A 21 11.16 -2.88 0.41
CA ASP A 21 9.93 -3.23 -0.30
C ASP A 21 8.77 -2.32 0.12
N LEU A 22 8.67 -2.01 1.42
CA LEU A 22 7.74 -1.02 1.94
C LEU A 22 7.98 0.37 1.32
N SER A 23 9.24 0.82 1.27
CA SER A 23 9.60 2.11 0.67
C SER A 23 9.21 2.18 -0.81
N LYS A 24 9.41 1.10 -1.57
CA LYS A 24 8.97 1.01 -2.97
C LYS A 24 7.45 1.06 -3.11
N ALA A 25 6.71 0.44 -2.19
CA ALA A 25 5.25 0.50 -2.19
C ALA A 25 4.74 1.92 -1.90
N LEU A 26 5.34 2.60 -0.92
CA LEU A 26 5.03 4.00 -0.62
C LEU A 26 5.33 4.94 -1.80
N GLN A 27 6.43 4.69 -2.54
CA GLN A 27 6.74 5.47 -3.74
C GLN A 27 5.71 5.28 -4.86
N ARG A 28 5.18 4.05 -5.03
CA ARG A 28 4.10 3.80 -6.00
C ARG A 28 2.79 4.45 -5.57
N ALA A 29 2.43 4.33 -4.30
CA ALA A 29 1.27 5.01 -3.72
C ALA A 29 1.36 6.54 -3.94
N ALA A 30 2.53 7.14 -3.72
CA ALA A 30 2.75 8.57 -3.96
C ALA A 30 2.59 8.99 -5.42
N ALA A 31 3.11 8.19 -6.36
CA ALA A 31 2.93 8.47 -7.78
C ALA A 31 1.46 8.41 -8.19
N ALA A 32 0.73 7.38 -7.75
CA ALA A 32 -0.68 7.20 -8.06
C ALA A 32 -1.57 8.25 -7.38
N HIS A 33 -1.25 8.65 -6.14
CA HIS A 33 -1.97 9.71 -5.43
C HIS A 33 -1.77 11.08 -6.10
N GLY A 34 -0.57 11.37 -6.62
CA GLY A 34 -0.36 12.58 -7.43
C GLY A 34 -1.24 12.63 -8.69
N GLU A 35 -1.52 11.48 -9.32
CA GLU A 35 -2.49 11.40 -10.42
C GLU A 35 -3.94 11.58 -9.94
N HIS A 36 -4.27 11.07 -8.76
CA HIS A 36 -5.57 11.27 -8.12
C HIS A 36 -5.82 12.77 -7.83
N GLU A 37 -4.87 13.45 -7.18
CA GLU A 37 -4.94 14.88 -6.88
C GLU A 37 -5.07 15.72 -8.17
N ALA A 38 -4.32 15.36 -9.21
CA ALA A 38 -4.44 16.00 -10.52
C ALA A 38 -5.85 15.80 -11.13
N ARG A 39 -6.49 14.64 -10.93
CA ARG A 39 -7.84 14.34 -11.41
C ARG A 39 -8.92 15.12 -10.65
N ILE A 40 -8.78 15.27 -9.33
CA ILE A 40 -9.74 16.03 -8.51
C ILE A 40 -9.45 17.54 -8.50
N GLY A 41 -8.28 17.95 -8.98
CA GLY A 41 -7.87 19.34 -9.13
C GLY A 41 -7.53 20.05 -7.81
N ARG A 42 -7.27 19.29 -6.74
CA ARG A 42 -6.92 19.79 -5.41
C ARG A 42 -6.12 18.76 -4.64
N GLU A 43 -5.41 19.22 -3.61
CA GLU A 43 -4.81 18.32 -2.62
C GLU A 43 -5.90 17.51 -1.91
N ASP A 44 -5.60 16.25 -1.66
CA ASP A 44 -6.49 15.35 -0.94
C ASP A 44 -6.16 15.39 0.56
N PRO A 45 -7.07 15.92 1.41
CA PRO A 45 -6.83 15.98 2.85
C PRO A 45 -6.83 14.60 3.52
N ASP A 46 -7.43 13.59 2.88
CA ASP A 46 -7.58 12.22 3.39
C ASP A 46 -6.49 11.29 2.82
N TRP A 47 -5.35 11.86 2.40
CA TRP A 47 -4.21 11.14 1.84
C TRP A 47 -3.74 9.92 2.66
N PRO A 48 -3.76 9.88 4.02
CA PRO A 48 -3.31 8.71 4.75
C PRO A 48 -4.22 7.50 4.52
N ASP A 49 -5.53 7.73 4.48
CA ASP A 49 -6.54 6.70 4.23
C ASP A 49 -6.43 6.19 2.79
N TRP A 50 -6.25 7.10 1.83
CA TRP A 50 -6.03 6.73 0.43
C TRP A 50 -4.78 5.87 0.25
N TYR A 51 -3.66 6.22 0.90
CA TYR A 51 -2.43 5.42 0.87
C TYR A 51 -2.64 4.03 1.47
N ALA A 52 -3.32 3.95 2.63
CA ALA A 52 -3.60 2.67 3.27
C ALA A 52 -4.41 1.77 2.35
N GLU A 53 -5.48 2.31 1.75
CA GLU A 53 -6.31 1.58 0.80
C GLU A 53 -5.53 1.15 -0.45
N TYR A 54 -4.76 2.05 -1.05
CA TYR A 54 -3.89 1.74 -2.19
C TYR A 54 -2.94 0.58 -1.86
N MET A 55 -2.25 0.64 -0.72
CA MET A 55 -1.26 -0.37 -0.35
C MET A 55 -1.88 -1.73 -0.05
N VAL A 56 -3.08 -1.76 0.55
CA VAL A 56 -3.83 -3.00 0.78
C VAL A 56 -4.26 -3.62 -0.55
N ARG A 57 -4.90 -2.82 -1.41
CA ARG A 57 -5.44 -3.30 -2.69
C ARG A 57 -4.33 -3.70 -3.67
N GLU A 58 -3.22 -2.95 -3.71
CA GLU A 58 -2.05 -3.31 -4.52
C GLU A 58 -1.45 -4.65 -4.08
N GLN A 59 -1.34 -4.90 -2.77
CA GLN A 59 -0.82 -6.17 -2.26
C GLN A 59 -1.80 -7.35 -2.53
N ALA A 60 -3.11 -7.08 -2.50
CA ALA A 60 -4.15 -8.05 -2.80
C ALA A 60 -4.35 -8.28 -4.32
N GLY A 61 -3.76 -7.45 -5.18
CA GLY A 61 -3.99 -7.48 -6.63
C GLY A 61 -5.40 -7.04 -7.03
N GLU A 62 -6.02 -6.20 -6.21
CA GLU A 62 -7.37 -5.66 -6.40
C GLU A 62 -7.36 -4.35 -7.21
N GLU A 63 -8.54 -3.85 -7.55
CA GLU A 63 -8.70 -2.57 -8.24
C GLU A 63 -8.22 -1.40 -7.37
N LEU A 64 -7.26 -0.62 -7.86
CA LEU A 64 -6.67 0.49 -7.12
C LEU A 64 -7.64 1.67 -6.96
N PRO A 65 -7.52 2.45 -5.87
CA PRO A 65 -8.29 3.67 -5.70
C PRO A 65 -7.98 4.69 -6.81
N SER A 66 -8.97 5.54 -7.12
CA SER A 66 -9.04 6.43 -8.28
C SER A 66 -9.13 7.88 -7.89
#